data_AF-A0A961JN34-F1
#
_entry.id   AF-A0A961JN34-F1
#
_cell.length_a   1.000
_cell.length_b   1.000
_cell.length_c   1.000
_cell.angle_alpha   90.00
_cell.angle_beta   90.00
_cell.angle_gamma   90.00
#
_symmetry.space_group_name_H-M   'P 1'
#
loop_
_entity.id
_entity.type
_entity.pdbx_description
1 polymer ?
#
loop_
_entity_poly.entity_id
_entity_poly.type
_entity_poly.pdbx_seq_one_letter_code
_entity_poly.pdbx_strand_id
1 'polypeptide(L)'
;MTDVLHGSCHCGAVTFTVRLSQGIESARRCDCSLCARRGAVAVSAPLDGITYLTGADKLTLYQFGTKVAEHYFCSVCGIYTHHKR
;
A
#
# COMPACT_ATOMS: atom_id res chain seq x y z
N MET A 1 16.71 -9.43 10.23
CA MET A 1 16.61 -7.97 10.42
C MET A 1 15.39 -7.50 9.67
N THR A 2 14.48 -6.77 10.32
CA THR A 2 13.31 -6.19 9.65
C THR A 2 13.77 -4.94 8.91
N ASP A 3 14.24 -5.12 7.68
CA ASP A 3 14.75 -4.01 6.87
C ASP A 3 13.63 -3.00 6.59
N VAL A 4 13.93 -1.72 6.86
CA VAL A 4 13.07 -0.60 6.51
C VAL A 4 13.32 -0.27 5.05
N LEU A 5 12.29 -0.41 4.23
CA LEU A 5 12.34 -0.19 2.78
C LEU A 5 11.72 1.15 2.41
N HIS A 6 12.18 1.73 1.30
CA HIS A 6 11.60 2.95 0.74
C HIS A 6 10.63 2.61 -0.38
N GLY A 7 9.49 3.27 -0.39
CA GLY A 7 8.46 3.17 -1.42
C GLY A 7 8.05 4.54 -1.94
N SER A 8 7.65 4.60 -3.20
CA SER A 8 7.08 5.80 -3.81
C SER A 8 6.05 5.44 -4.88
N CYS A 9 5.10 6.34 -5.11
CA CYS A 9 4.26 6.29 -6.30
C CYS A 9 5.06 6.74 -7.54
N HIS A 10 4.53 6.48 -8.75
CA HIS A 10 5.23 6.78 -10.00
C HIS A 10 5.66 8.25 -10.15
N CYS A 11 4.78 9.19 -9.79
CA CYS A 11 5.08 10.62 -9.90
C CYS A 11 5.90 11.18 -8.72
N GLY A 12 6.27 10.36 -7.73
CA GLY A 12 7.00 10.82 -6.54
C GLY A 12 6.20 11.68 -5.55
N ALA A 13 4.95 12.04 -5.87
CA ALA A 13 4.09 12.83 -4.99
C ALA A 13 3.90 12.19 -3.61
N VAL A 14 3.74 10.87 -3.56
CA VAL A 14 3.67 10.07 -2.34
C VAL A 14 4.96 9.28 -2.17
N THR A 15 5.63 9.46 -1.02
CA THR A 15 6.79 8.66 -0.61
C THR A 15 6.62 8.20 0.84
N PHE A 16 7.12 7.01 1.15
CA PHE A 16 6.98 6.41 2.48
C PHE A 16 8.12 5.41 2.76
N THR A 17 8.35 5.13 4.03
CA THR A 17 9.10 3.96 4.47
C THR A 17 8.16 2.87 4.95
N VAL A 18 8.58 1.62 4.82
CA VAL A 18 7.83 0.46 5.30
C VAL A 18 8.72 -0.57 5.96
N ARG A 19 8.31 -1.04 7.14
CA ARG A 19 8.90 -2.19 7.85
C ARG A 19 8.07 -3.44 7.58
N LEU A 20 8.62 -4.39 6.84
CA LEU A 20 7.89 -5.63 6.51
C LEU A 20 7.87 -6.61 7.69
N SER A 21 6.76 -7.34 7.86
CA SER A 21 6.60 -8.30 8.95
C SER A 21 7.43 -9.58 8.76
N GLN A 22 7.49 -10.09 7.52
CA GLN A 22 8.20 -11.33 7.16
C GLN A 22 9.02 -11.15 5.86
N GLY A 23 9.51 -9.93 5.62
CA GLY A 23 10.14 -9.59 4.36
C GLY A 23 9.25 -9.90 3.14
N ILE A 24 9.86 -10.34 2.05
CA ILE A 24 9.17 -10.70 0.81
C ILE A 24 8.48 -12.07 0.86
N GLU A 25 8.72 -12.90 1.88
CA GLU A 25 8.09 -14.23 2.00
C GLU A 25 6.57 -14.15 2.15
N SER A 26 6.07 -13.01 2.67
CA SER A 26 4.63 -12.73 2.76
C SER A 26 3.97 -12.26 1.45
N ALA A 27 4.71 -12.28 0.34
CA ALA A 27 4.23 -11.83 -0.96
C ALA A 27 3.04 -12.66 -1.43
N ARG A 28 1.94 -11.99 -1.75
CA ARG A 28 0.72 -12.62 -2.24
C ARG A 28 -0.03 -11.74 -3.22
N ARG A 29 -0.81 -12.39 -4.08
CA ARG A 29 -1.81 -11.74 -4.94
C ARG A 29 -3.18 -12.19 -4.49
N CYS A 30 -4.00 -11.24 -4.07
CA CYS A 30 -5.42 -11.51 -3.83
C CYS A 30 -6.16 -11.49 -5.18
N ASP A 31 -7.08 -12.42 -5.35
CA ASP A 31 -7.87 -12.67 -6.56
C ASP A 31 -9.30 -12.13 -6.47
N CYS A 32 -9.66 -11.44 -5.38
CA CYS A 32 -10.97 -10.81 -5.27
C CYS A 32 -11.16 -9.75 -6.37
N SER A 33 -12.41 -9.41 -6.66
CA SER A 33 -12.77 -8.56 -7.81
C SER A 33 -12.04 -7.21 -7.87
N LEU A 34 -11.68 -6.59 -6.74
CA LEU A 34 -10.85 -5.38 -6.72
C LEU A 34 -9.37 -5.69 -6.93
N CYS A 35 -8.82 -6.66 -6.20
CA CYS A 35 -7.39 -6.97 -6.20
C CYS A 35 -6.93 -7.56 -7.53
N ALA A 36 -7.77 -8.39 -8.17
CA ALA A 36 -7.52 -8.90 -9.52
C ALA A 36 -7.38 -7.76 -10.55
N ARG A 37 -8.19 -6.69 -10.45
CA ARG A 37 -8.11 -5.51 -11.32
C ARG A 37 -6.86 -4.65 -11.05
N ARG A 38 -6.38 -4.62 -9.81
CA ARG A 38 -5.12 -3.92 -9.47
C ARG A 38 -3.88 -4.66 -9.95
N GLY A 39 -3.89 -5.99 -9.90
CA GLY A 39 -2.78 -6.83 -10.33
C GLY A 39 -1.50 -6.74 -9.46
N ALA A 40 -1.55 -6.03 -8.33
CA ALA A 40 -0.39 -5.82 -7.46
C ALA A 40 -0.04 -7.07 -6.62
N VAL A 41 1.26 -7.31 -6.43
CA VAL A 41 1.78 -8.22 -5.40
C VAL A 41 1.95 -7.41 -4.13
N ALA A 42 1.35 -7.86 -3.02
CA ALA A 42 1.45 -7.18 -1.74
C ALA A 42 2.20 -8.05 -0.73
N VAL A 43 3.02 -7.39 0.09
CA VAL A 43 3.67 -7.95 1.29
C VAL A 43 3.02 -7.36 2.53
N SER A 44 3.15 -8.02 3.68
CA SER A 44 2.53 -7.57 4.93
C SER A 44 3.50 -6.74 5.78
N ALA A 45 2.96 -5.71 6.41
CA ALA A 45 3.61 -4.85 7.39
C ALA A 45 2.70 -4.73 8.63
N PRO A 46 3.23 -4.44 9.83
CA PRO A 46 2.40 -4.13 10.99
C PRO A 46 1.66 -2.80 10.78
N LEU A 47 0.64 -2.53 11.61
CA LEU A 47 -0.19 -1.32 11.46
C LEU A 47 0.60 -0.02 11.62
N ASP A 48 1.66 -0.04 12.44
CA ASP A 48 2.62 1.04 12.65
C ASP A 48 3.85 0.92 11.73
N GLY A 49 3.79 0.05 10.73
CA GLY A 49 4.91 -0.30 9.87
C GLY A 49 5.14 0.66 8.71
N ILE A 50 4.22 1.59 8.44
CA ILE A 50 4.35 2.59 7.37
C ILE A 50 4.52 3.98 7.97
N THR A 51 5.55 4.70 7.51
CA THR A 51 5.74 6.11 7.82
C THR A 51 5.73 6.90 6.52
N TYR A 52 4.79 7.83 6.37
CA TYR A 52 4.75 8.73 5.23
C TYR A 52 5.88 9.76 5.35
N LEU A 53 6.66 9.91 4.29
CA LEU A 53 7.69 10.94 4.20
C LEU A 53 7.14 12.19 3.50
N THR A 54 6.39 12.01 2.40
CA THR A 54 5.72 13.08 1.66
C THR A 54 4.39 12.63 1.07
N GLY A 55 3.48 13.58 0.84
CA GLY A 55 2.27 13.38 0.05
C GLY A 55 1.17 12.54 0.69
N ALA A 56 1.10 12.47 2.01
CA ALA A 56 -0.01 11.80 2.69
C ALA A 56 -1.37 12.42 2.29
N ASP A 57 -1.41 13.73 2.03
CA ASP A 57 -2.57 14.46 1.51
C ASP A 57 -2.93 14.11 0.05
N LYS A 58 -2.01 13.47 -0.68
CA LYS A 58 -2.23 13.00 -2.07
C LYS A 58 -2.74 11.56 -2.12
N LEU A 59 -2.92 10.89 -0.99
CA LEU A 59 -3.54 9.57 -0.94
C LEU A 59 -5.06 9.70 -1.01
N THR A 60 -5.66 8.96 -1.94
CA THR A 60 -7.11 8.77 -2.02
C THR A 60 -7.48 7.44 -1.39
N LEU A 61 -8.45 7.49 -0.47
CA LEU A 61 -9.06 6.32 0.14
C LEU A 61 -10.18 5.78 -0.75
N TYR A 62 -10.13 4.47 -1.01
CA TYR A 62 -11.22 3.71 -1.61
C TYR A 62 -11.64 2.56 -0.69
N GLN A 63 -12.93 2.53 -0.35
CA GLN A 63 -13.57 1.47 0.43
C GLN A 63 -14.76 0.92 -0.34
N PHE A 64 -15.00 -0.38 -0.23
CA PHE A 64 -16.14 -1.05 -0.86
C PHE A 64 -16.60 -2.23 -0.01
N GLY A 65 -17.73 -2.83 -0.35
CA GLY A 65 -18.29 -3.98 0.40
C GLY A 65 -18.55 -3.61 1.85
N THR A 66 -17.92 -4.33 2.79
CA THR A 66 -18.04 -4.09 4.23
C THR A 66 -17.40 -2.79 4.70
N LYS A 67 -16.63 -2.10 3.84
CA LYS A 67 -15.85 -0.90 4.17
C LYS A 67 -14.81 -1.10 5.28
N VAL A 68 -14.44 -2.34 5.57
CA VAL A 68 -13.36 -2.65 6.54
C VAL A 68 -11.99 -2.35 5.94
N ALA A 69 -11.75 -2.82 4.71
CA ALA A 69 -10.47 -2.59 4.05
C ALA A 69 -10.39 -1.16 3.50
N GLU A 70 -9.35 -0.44 3.92
CA GLU A 70 -9.01 0.90 3.45
C GLU A 70 -7.93 0.80 2.39
N HIS A 71 -8.26 1.08 1.14
CA HIS A 71 -7.28 1.02 0.06
C HIS A 71 -6.82 2.40 -0.37
N TYR A 72 -5.50 2.62 -0.40
CA TYR A 72 -4.90 3.90 -0.72
C TYR A 72 -4.19 3.87 -2.08
N PHE A 73 -4.38 4.92 -2.86
CA PHE A 73 -3.68 5.16 -4.12
C PHE A 73 -3.36 6.64 -4.30
N CYS A 74 -2.36 6.95 -5.11
CA CYS A 74 -2.00 8.33 -5.41
C CYS A 74 -3.07 9.00 -6.29
N SER A 75 -3.65 10.10 -5.82
CA SER A 75 -4.60 10.94 -6.56
C SER A 75 -4.04 11.54 -7.86
N VAL A 76 -2.71 11.64 -7.98
CA VAL A 76 -2.04 12.27 -9.14
C VAL A 76 -1.76 11.26 -10.25
N CYS A 77 -1.16 10.11 -9.93
CA CYS A 77 -0.74 9.12 -10.93
C CYS A 77 -1.51 7.79 -10.89
N GLY A 78 -2.49 7.64 -9.99
CA GLY A 78 -3.31 6.43 -9.87
C GLY A 78 -2.60 5.20 -9.28
N ILE A 79 -1.30 5.29 -8.96
CA ILE A 79 -0.55 4.16 -8.42
C ILE A 79 -1.10 3.75 -7.04
N TYR A 80 -1.48 2.49 -6.94
CA TYR A 80 -1.81 1.82 -5.69
C TYR A 80 -0.56 1.71 -4.81
N THR A 81 -0.63 2.28 -3.60
CA THR A 81 0.50 2.30 -2.66
C THR A 81 0.39 1.17 -1.64
N HIS A 82 -0.74 1.07 -0.94
CA HIS A 82 -0.95 0.08 0.11
C HIS A 82 -2.44 -0.02 0.46
N HIS A 83 -2.80 -0.97 1.32
CA HIS A 83 -4.11 -1.01 1.97
C HIS A 83 -3.98 -1.42 3.43
N LYS A 84 -4.88 -0.93 4.27
CA LYS A 84 -5.04 -1.34 5.66
C LYS A 84 -6.27 -2.27 5.75
N ARG A 85 -6.12 -3.36 6.48
CA ARG A 85 -7.15 -4.36 6.75
C ARG A 85 -7.11 -4.75 8.21
#